data_AF-A0A3R6B3P4-F1
#
_entry.id   AF-A0A3R6B3P4-F1
#
_cell.length_a   1.000
_cell.length_b   1.000
_cell.length_c   1.000
_cell.angle_alpha   90.00
_cell.angle_beta   90.00
_cell.angle_gamma   90.00
#
_symmetry.space_group_name_H-M   'P 1'
#
loop_
_entity.id
_entity.type
_entity.pdbx_description
1 polymer ?
#
loop_
_entity_poly.entity_id
_entity_poly.type
_entity_poly.pdbx_seq_one_letter_code
_entity_poly.pdbx_strand_id
1 'polypeptide(L)'
;MNKAHSAINWENYPSDETPLNESNLNKMDAAIGVIDDRVITLDTTKATKTEVATLVADVTFEESTGIITITKKNGSKITIDTQMEKIAVNFTYIPTTQQIILTLIDGTKQYIDLSALITQYEFLDSDTVAFYIDSSGKVSAIVKEGSIEEKHLEPNYLAKIKVEAAKAELSQKAAATSEANAKTSENAAKASETAAKKSEDNAKASETAAAKSATAAASSESNAKVSETSASESSATATEKASSASQSADTAAEKADIATQKAAEIIGKAESAEESATKAQSYAVGGTGSREGEDSDNAKYYYQQAKDVSEGLKGGLQPHGTVAFADLPAL
;
A
#
# COMPACT_ATOMS: atom_id res chain seq x y z
N MET A 1 145.86 -16.29 11.54
CA MET A 1 147.28 -15.96 11.86
C MET A 1 148.19 -17.16 11.60
N ASN A 2 149.49 -16.95 11.29
CA ASN A 2 150.52 -18.01 11.27
C ASN A 2 151.32 -17.99 12.59
N LYS A 3 152.03 -19.10 12.91
CA LYS A 3 152.85 -19.22 14.13
C LYS A 3 153.95 -18.16 14.16
N ALA A 4 153.99 -17.36 15.22
CA ALA A 4 154.95 -16.30 15.42
C ALA A 4 156.13 -16.75 16.30
N HIS A 5 155.91 -17.71 17.19
CA HIS A 5 156.93 -18.25 18.06
C HIS A 5 157.65 -19.46 17.43
N SER A 6 158.98 -19.46 17.54
CA SER A 6 159.85 -20.59 17.19
C SER A 6 160.60 -21.03 18.44
N ALA A 7 160.72 -22.33 18.63
CA ALA A 7 161.34 -22.89 19.84
C ALA A 7 162.82 -22.49 19.94
N ILE A 8 163.24 -22.07 21.13
CA ILE A 8 164.64 -21.70 21.42
C ILE A 8 165.44 -22.97 21.73
N ASN A 9 166.58 -23.15 21.06
CA ASN A 9 167.49 -24.26 21.34
C ASN A 9 168.40 -23.91 22.54
N TRP A 10 168.38 -24.72 23.60
CA TRP A 10 169.17 -24.46 24.81
C TRP A 10 170.65 -24.84 24.65
N GLU A 11 171.58 -24.06 25.23
CA GLU A 11 173.03 -24.32 25.16
C GLU A 11 173.65 -24.70 26.53
N ASN A 12 174.48 -25.75 26.57
CA ASN A 12 174.94 -26.42 27.81
C ASN A 12 176.19 -25.80 28.50
N TYR A 13 176.54 -24.56 28.19
CA TYR A 13 177.63 -23.80 28.82
C TYR A 13 177.14 -22.36 29.04
N PRO A 14 177.75 -21.56 29.94
CA PRO A 14 177.34 -20.17 30.13
C PRO A 14 177.26 -19.43 28.78
N SER A 15 176.05 -19.14 28.33
CA SER A 15 175.75 -18.54 27.02
C SER A 15 174.88 -17.31 27.25
N ASP A 16 175.25 -16.20 26.63
CA ASP A 16 174.47 -14.97 26.66
C ASP A 16 173.14 -15.11 25.89
N GLU A 17 173.05 -16.11 24.99
CA GLU A 17 171.86 -16.43 24.19
C GLU A 17 170.84 -17.27 24.97
N THR A 18 171.30 -18.10 25.91
CA THR A 18 170.43 -18.93 26.78
C THR A 18 170.76 -18.73 28.25
N PRO A 19 170.51 -17.52 28.81
CA PRO A 19 170.93 -17.13 30.15
C PRO A 19 170.20 -17.88 31.28
N LEU A 20 169.18 -18.66 30.93
CA LEU A 20 168.41 -19.49 31.84
C LEU A 20 168.86 -20.95 31.71
N ASN A 21 168.81 -21.70 32.82
CA ASN A 21 169.05 -23.14 32.75
C ASN A 21 167.99 -23.85 31.88
N GLU A 22 168.34 -25.03 31.35
CA GLU A 22 167.53 -25.79 30.39
C GLU A 22 166.08 -25.95 30.83
N SER A 23 165.87 -26.30 32.09
CA SER A 23 164.55 -26.54 32.64
C SER A 23 163.66 -25.29 32.63
N ASN A 24 164.20 -24.13 32.99
CA ASN A 24 163.41 -22.89 33.03
C ASN A 24 163.21 -22.32 31.62
N LEU A 25 164.21 -22.39 30.74
CA LEU A 25 164.08 -21.96 29.35
C LEU A 25 163.04 -22.81 28.62
N ASN A 26 163.14 -24.14 28.67
CA ASN A 26 162.21 -25.05 28.01
C ASN A 26 160.77 -24.89 28.55
N LYS A 27 160.60 -24.62 29.85
CA LYS A 27 159.28 -24.31 30.43
C LYS A 27 158.70 -23.01 29.87
N MET A 28 159.51 -21.96 29.77
CA MET A 28 159.07 -20.67 29.23
C MET A 28 158.79 -20.76 27.72
N ASP A 29 159.66 -21.42 26.96
CA ASP A 29 159.55 -21.63 25.52
C ASP A 29 158.27 -22.44 25.19
N ALA A 30 158.06 -23.56 25.89
CA ALA A 30 156.82 -24.32 25.78
C ALA A 30 155.57 -23.49 26.15
N ALA A 31 155.64 -22.66 27.20
CA ALA A 31 154.54 -21.80 27.58
C ALA A 31 154.21 -20.75 26.51
N ILE A 32 155.23 -20.13 25.90
CA ILE A 32 155.05 -19.16 24.81
C ILE A 32 154.48 -19.86 23.57
N GLY A 33 154.97 -21.05 23.23
CA GLY A 33 154.41 -21.87 22.15
C GLY A 33 152.93 -22.18 22.36
N VAL A 34 152.53 -22.56 23.59
CA VAL A 34 151.11 -22.79 23.95
C VAL A 34 150.30 -21.51 23.88
N ILE A 35 150.85 -20.36 24.29
CA ILE A 35 150.16 -19.07 24.18
C ILE A 35 149.94 -18.71 22.71
N ASP A 36 150.94 -18.87 21.85
CA ASP A 36 150.83 -18.60 20.42
C ASP A 36 149.77 -19.50 19.76
N ASP A 37 149.78 -20.80 20.06
CA ASP A 37 148.75 -21.74 19.58
C ASP A 37 147.34 -21.37 20.06
N ARG A 38 147.19 -20.88 21.30
CA ARG A 38 145.91 -20.36 21.82
C ARG A 38 145.49 -19.07 21.14
N VAL A 39 146.41 -18.17 20.81
CA VAL A 39 146.12 -16.92 20.09
C VAL A 39 145.66 -17.21 18.66
N ILE A 40 146.32 -18.15 17.97
CA ILE A 40 145.88 -18.62 16.64
C ILE A 40 144.47 -19.22 16.74
N THR A 41 144.23 -20.07 17.73
CA THR A 41 142.92 -20.67 17.96
C THR A 41 141.85 -19.61 18.24
N LEU A 42 142.16 -18.59 19.06
CA LEU A 42 141.25 -17.46 19.30
C LEU A 42 140.98 -16.66 18.02
N ASP A 43 141.98 -16.45 17.17
CA ASP A 43 141.82 -15.72 15.90
C ASP A 43 140.96 -16.49 14.88
N THR A 44 141.06 -17.82 14.86
CA THR A 44 140.26 -18.68 13.97
C THR A 44 138.87 -19.01 14.52
N THR A 45 138.65 -18.92 15.83
CA THR A 45 137.36 -19.25 16.47
C THR A 45 136.53 -18.04 16.88
N LYS A 46 137.11 -16.83 16.98
CA LYS A 46 136.33 -15.62 17.28
C LYS A 46 135.39 -15.28 16.14
N ALA A 47 134.18 -14.83 16.48
CA ALA A 47 133.26 -14.31 15.49
C ALA A 47 133.86 -13.08 14.79
N THR A 48 133.76 -13.04 13.47
CA THR A 48 134.20 -11.91 12.65
C THR A 48 133.26 -10.72 12.84
N LYS A 49 133.76 -9.51 12.55
CA LYS A 49 132.92 -8.30 12.52
C LYS A 49 131.72 -8.46 11.57
N THR A 50 131.87 -9.23 10.49
CA THR A 50 130.82 -9.50 9.50
C THR A 50 129.72 -10.39 10.07
N GLU A 51 130.08 -11.43 10.83
CA GLU A 51 129.09 -12.31 11.47
C GLU A 51 128.31 -11.55 12.55
N VAL A 52 129.01 -10.78 13.41
CA VAL A 52 128.38 -10.01 14.49
C VAL A 52 127.50 -8.87 13.98
N ALA A 53 127.84 -8.26 12.84
CA ALA A 53 127.07 -7.18 12.22
C ALA A 53 125.61 -7.54 11.94
N THR A 54 125.32 -8.82 11.69
CA THR A 54 123.97 -9.30 11.39
C THR A 54 123.11 -9.59 12.62
N LEU A 55 123.73 -9.68 13.80
CA LEU A 55 123.05 -9.95 15.06
C LEU A 55 122.21 -8.75 15.49
N VAL A 56 121.18 -9.03 16.28
CA VAL A 56 120.29 -8.02 16.83
C VAL A 56 121.02 -7.22 17.93
N ALA A 57 120.95 -5.90 17.80
CA ALA A 57 121.41 -4.97 18.82
C ALA A 57 120.30 -4.58 19.79
N ASP A 58 119.11 -4.29 19.24
CA ASP A 58 117.96 -3.78 19.97
C ASP A 58 116.64 -4.13 19.27
N VAL A 59 115.56 -4.21 20.03
CA VAL A 59 114.19 -4.43 19.53
C VAL A 59 113.25 -3.47 20.23
N THR A 60 112.59 -2.60 19.47
CA THR A 60 111.62 -1.63 19.98
C THR A 60 110.23 -1.91 19.44
N PHE A 61 109.20 -1.69 20.25
CA PHE A 61 107.79 -1.77 19.84
C PHE A 61 107.11 -0.41 20.01
N GLU A 62 106.47 0.08 18.96
CA GLU A 62 105.65 1.29 18.99
C GLU A 62 104.17 0.89 19.13
N GLU A 63 103.60 1.09 20.31
CA GLU A 63 102.23 0.64 20.64
C GLU A 63 101.17 1.33 19.79
N SER A 64 101.39 2.59 19.40
CA SER A 64 100.43 3.38 18.64
C SER A 64 100.28 2.91 17.19
N THR A 65 101.35 2.40 16.58
CA THR A 65 101.35 1.95 15.18
C THR A 65 101.49 0.44 15.06
N GLY A 66 101.71 -0.29 16.16
CA GLY A 66 101.94 -1.74 16.14
C GLY A 66 103.26 -2.16 15.46
N ILE A 67 104.24 -1.27 15.28
CA ILE A 67 105.46 -1.58 14.52
C ILE A 67 106.56 -2.07 15.47
N ILE A 68 107.12 -3.25 15.19
CA ILE A 68 108.33 -3.77 15.84
C ILE A 68 109.53 -3.41 14.96
N THR A 69 110.50 -2.68 15.51
CA THR A 69 111.74 -2.34 14.83
C THR A 69 112.91 -3.10 15.45
N ILE A 70 113.53 -3.97 14.65
CA ILE A 70 114.73 -4.72 15.01
C ILE A 70 115.94 -3.99 14.44
N THR A 71 116.80 -3.46 15.31
CA THR A 71 118.05 -2.81 14.91
C THR A 71 119.19 -3.82 15.02
N LYS A 72 119.92 -4.05 13.92
CA LYS A 72 121.10 -4.93 13.90
C LYS A 72 122.34 -4.20 14.43
N LYS A 73 123.39 -4.93 14.84
CA LYS A 73 124.65 -4.36 15.35
C LYS A 73 125.38 -3.47 14.34
N ASN A 74 125.09 -3.61 13.04
CA ASN A 74 125.57 -2.71 11.99
C ASN A 74 124.74 -1.43 11.80
N GLY A 75 123.64 -1.26 12.56
CA GLY A 75 122.73 -0.11 12.47
C GLY A 75 121.57 -0.27 11.47
N SER A 76 121.53 -1.32 10.64
CA SER A 76 120.41 -1.56 9.72
C SER A 76 119.16 -1.99 10.48
N LYS A 77 117.98 -1.60 9.99
CA LYS A 77 116.69 -1.87 10.66
C LYS A 77 115.83 -2.84 9.83
N ILE A 78 115.14 -3.74 10.53
CA ILE A 78 114.04 -4.54 10.00
C ILE A 78 112.78 -4.13 10.75
N THR A 79 111.75 -3.74 10.03
CA THR A 79 110.45 -3.37 10.60
C THR A 79 109.43 -4.47 10.32
N ILE A 80 108.69 -4.87 11.34
CA ILE A 80 107.56 -5.80 11.26
C ILE A 80 106.31 -5.00 11.66
N ASP A 81 105.36 -4.89 10.73
CA ASP A 81 104.05 -4.30 10.97
C ASP A 81 103.08 -5.39 11.44
N THR A 82 102.51 -5.22 12.65
CA THR A 82 101.67 -6.24 13.29
C THR A 82 100.18 -6.08 13.01
N GLN A 83 99.75 -5.06 12.25
CA GLN A 83 98.34 -4.72 11.99
C GLN A 83 97.47 -4.53 13.26
N MET A 84 98.11 -4.34 14.43
CA MET A 84 97.42 -4.19 15.72
C MET A 84 96.55 -2.94 15.75
N GLU A 85 96.93 -1.89 15.02
CA GLU A 85 96.17 -0.64 14.82
C GLU A 85 94.75 -0.89 14.30
N LYS A 86 94.47 -2.04 13.67
CA LYS A 86 93.15 -2.38 13.14
C LYS A 86 92.23 -3.07 14.15
N ILE A 87 92.72 -3.40 15.34
CA ILE A 87 91.93 -4.07 16.38
C ILE A 87 91.11 -3.02 17.14
N ALA A 88 89.79 -3.20 17.17
CA ALA A 88 88.89 -2.38 17.96
C ALA A 88 89.04 -2.69 19.45
N VAL A 89 89.31 -1.67 20.26
CA VAL A 89 89.51 -1.80 21.72
C VAL A 89 88.28 -1.44 22.53
N ASN A 90 87.36 -0.66 21.94
CA ASN A 90 86.11 -0.27 22.58
C ASN A 90 85.02 -0.05 21.53
N PHE A 91 83.76 -0.25 21.91
CA PHE A 91 82.61 0.15 21.12
C PHE A 91 81.68 1.05 21.93
N THR A 92 81.13 2.06 21.29
CA THR A 92 80.15 2.96 21.91
C THR A 92 78.98 3.14 20.95
N TYR A 93 77.77 3.09 21.48
CA TYR A 93 76.55 3.37 20.72
C TYR A 93 76.10 4.81 20.98
N ILE A 94 75.84 5.56 19.91
CA ILE A 94 75.21 6.89 19.98
C ILE A 94 73.73 6.75 19.61
N PRO A 95 72.80 6.89 20.57
CA PRO A 95 71.37 6.73 20.31
C PRO A 95 70.78 7.79 19.36
N THR A 96 71.33 9.01 19.38
CA THR A 96 70.80 10.15 18.60
C THR A 96 71.10 10.05 17.11
N THR A 97 72.24 9.46 16.75
CA THR A 97 72.67 9.27 15.34
C THR A 97 72.57 7.81 14.90
N GLN A 98 72.11 6.91 15.76
CA GLN A 98 72.01 5.47 15.50
C GLN A 98 73.32 4.87 14.97
N GLN A 99 74.46 5.28 15.51
CA GLN A 99 75.77 4.80 15.07
C GLN A 99 76.48 4.01 16.16
N ILE A 100 77.10 2.90 15.77
CA ILE A 100 78.12 2.24 16.58
C ILE A 100 79.47 2.82 16.18
N ILE A 101 80.20 3.31 17.16
CA ILE A 101 81.56 3.80 17.01
C ILE A 101 82.50 2.74 17.58
N LEU A 102 83.32 2.15 16.72
CA LEU A 102 84.45 1.33 17.14
C LEU A 102 85.67 2.24 17.29
N THR A 103 86.28 2.27 18.47
CA THR A 103 87.55 2.95 18.69
C THR A 103 88.67 1.92 18.52
N LEU A 104 89.60 2.20 17.61
CA LEU A 104 90.78 1.38 17.35
C LEU A 104 91.90 1.69 18.35
N ILE A 105 92.88 0.80 18.48
CA ILE A 105 93.99 0.97 19.45
C ILE A 105 94.85 2.22 19.18
N ASP A 106 94.91 2.68 17.92
CA ASP A 106 95.59 3.92 17.51
C ASP A 106 94.79 5.20 17.81
N GLY A 107 93.58 5.06 18.38
CA GLY A 107 92.66 6.16 18.69
C GLY A 107 91.75 6.59 17.54
N THR A 108 91.90 6.02 16.34
CA THR A 108 90.99 6.28 15.22
C THR A 108 89.62 5.63 15.44
N LYS A 109 88.61 6.12 14.73
CA LYS A 109 87.21 5.69 14.89
C LYS A 109 86.65 5.15 13.60
N GLN A 110 86.03 3.97 13.66
CA GLN A 110 85.20 3.42 12.60
C GLN A 110 83.72 3.60 12.97
N TYR A 111 82.94 4.08 12.01
CA TYR A 111 81.52 4.35 12.19
C TYR A 111 80.72 3.30 11.44
N ILE A 112 79.82 2.63 12.14
CA ILE A 112 78.84 1.70 11.57
C ILE A 112 77.47 2.35 11.70
N ASP A 113 76.85 2.63 10.57
CA ASP A 113 75.49 3.17 10.48
C ASP A 113 74.47 2.03 10.64
N LEU A 114 73.71 2.06 11.74
CA LEU A 114 72.68 1.05 12.00
C LEU A 114 71.42 1.27 11.15
N SER A 115 71.20 2.47 10.59
CA SER A 115 70.06 2.73 9.72
C SER A 115 70.09 1.85 8.45
N ALA A 116 71.27 1.45 7.99
CA ALA A 116 71.42 0.51 6.89
C ALA A 116 71.06 -0.95 7.25
N LEU A 117 71.16 -1.34 8.53
CA LEU A 117 70.79 -2.68 9.02
C LEU A 117 69.30 -2.79 9.41
N ILE A 118 68.61 -1.66 9.62
CA ILE A 118 67.18 -1.61 10.03
C ILE A 118 66.21 -1.85 8.84
N THR A 119 66.72 -2.14 7.63
CA THR A 119 65.88 -2.55 6.49
C THR A 119 65.10 -3.86 6.73
N GLN A 120 65.36 -4.57 7.84
CA GLN A 120 64.68 -5.82 8.18
C GLN A 120 63.30 -5.65 8.85
N TYR A 121 62.90 -4.43 9.23
CA TYR A 121 61.55 -4.12 9.73
C TYR A 121 60.86 -3.05 8.87
N GLU A 122 60.93 -3.18 7.54
CA GLU A 122 60.03 -2.44 6.65
C GLU A 122 58.59 -2.89 6.91
N PHE A 123 57.77 -1.99 7.46
CA PHE A 123 56.33 -2.18 7.53
C PHE A 123 55.75 -2.01 6.12
N LEU A 124 55.75 -3.08 5.34
CA LEU A 124 55.22 -3.08 3.99
C LEU A 124 53.69 -3.07 4.01
N ASP A 125 53.11 -2.23 3.15
CA ASP A 125 51.68 -2.27 2.87
C ASP A 125 51.27 -3.64 2.32
N SER A 126 50.10 -4.10 2.75
CA SER A 126 49.40 -5.24 2.17
C SER A 126 48.18 -4.76 1.39
N ASP A 127 47.44 -5.67 0.74
CA ASP A 127 46.18 -5.33 0.08
C ASP A 127 45.10 -4.85 1.06
N THR A 128 45.18 -5.21 2.35
CA THR A 128 44.18 -4.90 3.37
C THR A 128 44.61 -3.77 4.33
N VAL A 129 45.89 -3.72 4.67
CA VAL A 129 46.43 -2.83 5.70
C VAL A 129 47.58 -2.02 5.14
N ALA A 130 47.53 -0.70 5.35
CA ALA A 130 48.63 0.21 5.06
C ALA A 130 49.30 0.69 6.34
N PHE A 131 50.63 0.84 6.31
CA PHE A 131 51.44 1.31 7.43
C PHE A 131 52.03 2.69 7.13
N TYR A 132 52.07 3.54 8.15
CA TYR A 132 52.67 4.87 8.06
C TYR A 132 53.50 5.15 9.31
N ILE A 133 54.63 5.81 9.10
CA ILE A 133 55.53 6.24 10.16
C ILE A 133 55.44 7.76 10.23
N ASP A 134 55.01 8.30 11.37
CA ASP A 134 54.96 9.75 11.56
C ASP A 134 56.36 10.35 11.78
N SER A 135 56.44 11.68 11.78
CA SER A 135 57.71 12.42 11.97
C SER A 135 58.35 12.23 13.35
N SER A 136 57.64 11.61 14.31
CA SER A 136 58.17 11.23 15.62
C SER A 136 58.67 9.79 15.67
N GLY A 137 58.58 9.06 14.55
CA GLY A 137 58.97 7.66 14.43
C GLY A 137 57.89 6.68 14.89
N LYS A 138 56.65 7.13 15.15
CA LYS A 138 55.56 6.25 15.57
C LYS A 138 54.94 5.58 14.35
N VAL A 139 54.92 4.26 14.35
CA VAL A 139 54.25 3.44 13.35
C VAL A 139 52.76 3.36 13.66
N SER A 140 51.92 3.55 12.66
CA SER A 140 50.48 3.36 12.74
C SER A 140 49.99 2.60 11.52
N ALA A 141 48.88 1.86 11.68
CA ALA A 141 48.29 1.04 10.64
C ALA A 141 46.84 1.45 10.40
N ILE A 142 46.41 1.45 9.15
CA ILE A 142 45.01 1.66 8.74
C ILE A 142 44.54 0.52 7.86
N VAL A 143 43.26 0.17 7.99
CA VAL A 143 42.58 -0.72 7.05
C VAL A 143 42.24 0.11 5.80
N LYS A 144 42.61 -0.39 4.62
CA LYS A 144 42.30 0.25 3.34
C LYS A 144 40.78 0.21 3.12
N GLU A 145 40.19 1.34 2.75
CA GLU A 145 38.75 1.42 2.45
C GLU A 145 38.38 0.40 1.36
N GLY A 146 37.25 -0.30 1.54
CA GLY A 146 36.81 -1.35 0.64
C GLY A 146 37.61 -2.66 0.67
N SER A 147 38.69 -2.78 1.45
CA SER A 147 39.47 -4.03 1.52
C SER A 147 38.79 -5.15 2.32
N ILE A 148 37.76 -4.84 3.11
CA ILE A 148 37.00 -5.80 3.91
C ILE A 148 35.77 -6.30 3.12
N GLU A 149 35.96 -7.41 2.41
CA GLU A 149 34.92 -8.20 1.73
C GLU A 149 34.15 -9.18 2.66
N GLU A 150 33.07 -9.79 2.15
CA GLU A 150 32.25 -10.80 2.87
C GLU A 150 33.09 -11.93 3.51
N LYS A 151 34.18 -12.36 2.85
CA LYS A 151 35.06 -13.43 3.34
C LYS A 151 35.77 -13.09 4.66
N HIS A 152 35.88 -11.80 5.00
CA HIS A 152 36.50 -11.34 6.23
C HIS A 152 35.50 -11.19 7.39
N LEU A 153 34.20 -11.27 7.11
CA LEU A 153 33.16 -11.28 8.15
C LEU A 153 33.08 -12.68 8.78
N GLU A 154 32.88 -12.70 10.09
CA GLU A 154 32.59 -13.95 10.80
C GLU A 154 31.33 -14.60 10.18
N PRO A 155 31.34 -15.92 9.90
CA PRO A 155 30.23 -16.58 9.22
C PRO A 155 28.87 -16.37 9.88
N ASN A 156 28.81 -16.29 11.22
CA ASN A 156 27.56 -16.06 11.95
C ASN A 156 26.98 -14.65 11.72
N TYR A 157 27.82 -13.62 11.62
CA TYR A 157 27.37 -12.27 11.28
C TYR A 157 26.91 -12.20 9.82
N LEU A 158 27.66 -12.82 8.91
CA LEU A 158 27.26 -12.87 7.49
C LEU A 158 25.89 -13.55 7.32
N ALA A 159 25.65 -14.65 8.04
CA ALA A 159 24.36 -15.32 8.04
C ALA A 159 23.23 -14.42 8.56
N LYS A 160 23.45 -13.69 9.67
CA LYS A 160 22.46 -12.73 10.20
C LYS A 160 22.16 -11.61 9.21
N ILE A 161 23.19 -11.04 8.58
CA ILE A 161 23.02 -9.99 7.56
C ILE A 161 22.19 -10.51 6.38
N LYS A 162 22.47 -11.72 5.89
CA LYS A 162 21.72 -12.34 4.78
C LYS A 162 20.25 -12.61 5.16
N VAL A 163 19.99 -13.04 6.39
CA VAL A 163 18.62 -13.21 6.90
C VAL A 163 17.88 -11.88 6.98
N GLU A 164 18.50 -10.82 7.51
CA GLU A 164 17.88 -9.50 7.57
C GLU A 164 17.66 -8.88 6.18
N ALA A 165 18.59 -9.08 5.25
CA ALA A 165 18.41 -8.68 3.85
C ALA A 165 17.21 -9.39 3.21
N ALA A 166 17.06 -10.70 3.43
CA ALA A 166 15.91 -11.45 2.94
C ALA A 166 14.58 -10.99 3.59
N LYS A 167 14.58 -10.68 4.89
CA LYS A 167 13.42 -10.09 5.57
C LYS A 167 13.04 -8.73 4.99
N ALA A 168 14.03 -7.88 4.69
CA ALA A 168 13.81 -6.59 4.05
C ALA A 168 13.19 -6.76 2.65
N GLU A 169 13.66 -7.71 1.85
CA GLU A 169 13.09 -8.01 0.53
C GLU A 169 11.64 -8.52 0.63
N LEU A 170 11.36 -9.41 1.59
CA LEU A 170 9.99 -9.87 1.86
C LEU A 170 9.07 -8.71 2.32
N SER A 171 9.59 -7.81 3.17
CA SER A 171 8.87 -6.62 3.61
C SER A 171 8.53 -5.69 2.45
N GLN A 172 9.47 -5.49 1.51
CA GLN A 172 9.23 -4.72 0.29
C GLN A 172 8.13 -5.34 -0.57
N LYS A 173 8.15 -6.67 -0.78
CA LYS A 173 7.11 -7.38 -1.54
C LYS A 173 5.73 -7.30 -0.88
N ALA A 174 5.70 -7.41 0.45
CA ALA A 174 4.46 -7.27 1.22
C ALA A 174 3.89 -5.84 1.12
N ALA A 175 4.74 -4.82 1.19
CA ALA A 175 4.34 -3.43 1.01
C ALA A 175 3.75 -3.17 -0.40
N ALA A 176 4.41 -3.67 -1.46
CA ALA A 176 3.91 -3.55 -2.83
C ALA A 176 2.55 -4.26 -3.02
N THR A 177 2.37 -5.44 -2.39
CA THR A 177 1.08 -6.15 -2.40
C THR A 177 0.00 -5.35 -1.66
N SER A 178 0.35 -4.75 -0.52
CA SER A 178 -0.57 -3.90 0.25
C SER A 178 -1.01 -2.67 -0.54
N GLU A 179 -0.09 -2.04 -1.29
CA GLU A 179 -0.41 -0.92 -2.18
C GLU A 179 -1.41 -1.31 -3.28
N ALA A 180 -1.19 -2.45 -3.93
CA ALA A 180 -2.10 -2.97 -4.95
C ALA A 180 -3.50 -3.30 -4.39
N ASN A 181 -3.56 -3.89 -3.18
CA ASN A 181 -4.81 -4.16 -2.49
C ASN A 181 -5.56 -2.87 -2.14
N ALA A 182 -4.86 -1.85 -1.64
CA ALA A 182 -5.44 -0.54 -1.36
C ALA A 182 -6.04 0.09 -2.63
N LYS A 183 -5.35 -0.01 -3.76
CA LYS A 183 -5.86 0.48 -5.05
C LYS A 183 -7.13 -0.26 -5.51
N THR A 184 -7.17 -1.56 -5.30
CA THR A 184 -8.35 -2.38 -5.60
C THR A 184 -9.55 -1.98 -4.72
N SER A 185 -9.31 -1.77 -3.42
CA SER A 185 -10.33 -1.29 -2.48
C SER A 185 -10.85 0.11 -2.85
N GLU A 186 -9.98 1.02 -3.28
CA GLU A 186 -10.39 2.34 -3.77
C GLU A 186 -11.36 2.23 -4.96
N ASN A 187 -11.06 1.36 -5.92
CA ASN A 187 -11.91 1.15 -7.09
C ASN A 187 -13.26 0.51 -6.71
N ALA A 188 -13.26 -0.45 -5.79
CA ALA A 188 -14.48 -1.06 -5.28
C ALA A 188 -15.38 -0.06 -4.55
N ALA A 189 -14.78 0.90 -3.81
CA ALA A 189 -15.51 1.98 -3.16
C ALA A 189 -16.18 2.92 -4.18
N LYS A 190 -15.46 3.33 -5.24
CA LYS A 190 -16.02 4.16 -6.34
C LYS A 190 -17.16 3.45 -7.08
N ALA A 191 -17.02 2.14 -7.32
CA ALA A 191 -18.09 1.35 -7.93
C ALA A 191 -19.33 1.29 -7.02
N SER A 192 -19.12 1.14 -5.70
CA SER A 192 -20.19 1.13 -4.71
C SER A 192 -20.91 2.49 -4.62
N GLU A 193 -20.18 3.60 -4.69
CA GLU A 193 -20.74 4.95 -4.75
C GLU A 193 -21.63 5.13 -5.98
N THR A 194 -21.17 4.67 -7.15
CA THR A 194 -21.95 4.72 -8.39
C THR A 194 -23.24 3.88 -8.29
N ALA A 195 -23.14 2.68 -7.72
CA ALA A 195 -24.29 1.81 -7.51
C ALA A 195 -25.31 2.43 -6.53
N ALA A 196 -24.83 3.07 -5.46
CA ALA A 196 -25.68 3.80 -4.52
C ALA A 196 -26.42 4.95 -5.21
N LYS A 197 -25.73 5.71 -6.08
CA LYS A 197 -26.36 6.81 -6.82
C LYS A 197 -27.46 6.32 -7.77
N LYS A 198 -27.21 5.22 -8.48
CA LYS A 198 -28.24 4.58 -9.33
C LYS A 198 -29.44 4.09 -8.51
N SER A 199 -29.21 3.57 -7.31
CA SER A 199 -30.29 3.17 -6.41
C SER A 199 -31.13 4.36 -5.94
N GLU A 200 -30.49 5.50 -5.64
CA GLU A 200 -31.17 6.76 -5.30
C GLU A 200 -32.09 7.23 -6.45
N ASP A 201 -31.59 7.20 -7.70
CA ASP A 201 -32.36 7.60 -8.87
C ASP A 201 -33.56 6.66 -9.12
N ASN A 202 -33.36 5.35 -8.96
CA ASN A 202 -34.44 4.37 -9.04
C ASN A 202 -35.51 4.61 -7.97
N ALA A 203 -35.12 4.93 -6.74
CA ALA A 203 -36.05 5.25 -5.67
C ALA A 203 -36.91 6.49 -5.99
N LYS A 204 -36.29 7.56 -6.52
CA LYS A 204 -37.02 8.77 -6.98
C LYS A 204 -37.97 8.48 -8.14
N ALA A 205 -37.57 7.61 -9.06
CA ALA A 205 -38.44 7.16 -10.15
C ALA A 205 -39.66 6.38 -9.62
N SER A 206 -39.44 5.49 -8.65
CA SER A 206 -40.52 4.76 -7.97
C SER A 206 -41.45 5.67 -7.18
N GLU A 207 -40.93 6.68 -6.47
CA GLU A 207 -41.72 7.70 -5.78
C GLU A 207 -42.62 8.46 -6.75
N THR A 208 -42.06 8.88 -7.89
CA THR A 208 -42.82 9.57 -8.94
C THR A 208 -43.92 8.68 -9.53
N ALA A 209 -43.63 7.39 -9.76
CA ALA A 209 -44.62 6.43 -10.25
C ALA A 209 -45.75 6.21 -9.24
N ALA A 210 -45.43 6.10 -7.94
CA ALA A 210 -46.41 5.97 -6.87
C ALA A 210 -47.32 7.21 -6.79
N ALA A 211 -46.76 8.42 -6.91
CA ALA A 211 -47.54 9.66 -6.92
C ALA A 211 -48.53 9.71 -8.10
N LYS A 212 -48.09 9.32 -9.31
CA LYS A 212 -48.98 9.22 -10.49
C LYS A 212 -50.10 8.21 -10.28
N SER A 213 -49.79 7.05 -9.70
CA SER A 213 -50.79 6.03 -9.38
C SER A 213 -51.81 6.52 -8.35
N ALA A 214 -51.38 7.27 -7.34
CA ALA A 214 -52.28 7.88 -6.36
C ALA A 214 -53.24 8.89 -7.02
N THR A 215 -52.75 9.74 -7.93
CA THR A 215 -53.59 10.66 -8.71
C THR A 215 -54.59 9.93 -9.60
N ALA A 216 -54.17 8.83 -10.25
CA ALA A 216 -55.05 8.01 -11.07
C ALA A 216 -56.15 7.34 -10.23
N ALA A 217 -55.81 6.83 -9.03
CA ALA A 217 -56.78 6.26 -8.10
C ALA A 217 -57.82 7.30 -7.63
N ALA A 218 -57.38 8.50 -7.25
CA ALA A 218 -58.29 9.60 -6.86
C ALA A 218 -59.23 10.01 -8.01
N SER A 219 -58.72 10.04 -9.25
CA SER A 219 -59.53 10.32 -10.43
C SER A 219 -60.57 9.21 -10.66
N SER A 220 -60.18 7.94 -10.46
CA SER A 220 -61.08 6.81 -10.58
C SER A 220 -62.18 6.82 -9.50
N GLU A 221 -61.85 7.21 -8.27
CA GLU A 221 -62.84 7.38 -7.19
C GLU A 221 -63.87 8.46 -7.54
N SER A 222 -63.41 9.61 -8.06
CA SER A 222 -64.31 10.67 -8.53
C SER A 222 -65.24 10.18 -9.64
N ASN A 223 -64.72 9.44 -10.63
CA ASN A 223 -65.52 8.88 -11.72
C ASN A 223 -66.57 7.87 -11.21
N ALA A 224 -66.23 7.08 -10.20
CA ALA A 224 -67.17 6.15 -9.56
C ALA A 224 -68.31 6.90 -8.86
N LYS A 225 -68.00 7.97 -8.09
CA LYS A 225 -69.02 8.82 -7.45
C LYS A 225 -69.95 9.50 -8.46
N VAL A 226 -69.40 9.98 -9.58
CA VAL A 226 -70.20 10.54 -10.67
C VAL A 226 -71.13 9.46 -11.25
N SER A 227 -70.61 8.26 -11.50
CA SER A 227 -71.41 7.14 -12.03
C SER A 227 -72.53 6.71 -11.08
N GLU A 228 -72.26 6.66 -9.77
CA GLU A 228 -73.26 6.40 -8.71
C GLU A 228 -74.37 7.46 -8.70
N THR A 229 -74.00 8.73 -8.84
CA THR A 229 -74.95 9.84 -8.93
C THR A 229 -75.84 9.70 -10.18
N SER A 230 -75.25 9.49 -11.35
CA SER A 230 -76.00 9.31 -12.60
C SER A 230 -76.92 8.08 -12.57
N ALA A 231 -76.51 6.98 -11.92
CA ALA A 231 -77.36 5.81 -11.72
C ALA A 231 -78.55 6.12 -10.80
N SER A 232 -78.33 6.90 -9.73
CA SER A 232 -79.38 7.32 -8.80
C SER A 232 -80.39 8.24 -9.47
N GLU A 233 -79.93 9.22 -10.26
CA GLU A 233 -80.79 10.11 -11.07
C GLU A 233 -81.61 9.33 -12.10
N SER A 234 -80.98 8.37 -12.77
CA SER A 234 -81.66 7.49 -13.74
C SER A 234 -82.74 6.64 -13.07
N SER A 235 -82.46 6.11 -11.87
CA SER A 235 -83.43 5.36 -11.07
C SER A 235 -84.61 6.23 -10.66
N ALA A 236 -84.37 7.45 -10.17
CA ALA A 236 -85.42 8.40 -9.80
C ALA A 236 -86.31 8.75 -11.00
N THR A 237 -85.70 9.02 -12.15
CA THR A 237 -86.41 9.28 -13.41
C THR A 237 -87.29 8.09 -13.81
N ALA A 238 -86.79 6.86 -13.68
CA ALA A 238 -87.57 5.66 -13.96
C ALA A 238 -88.78 5.51 -13.01
N THR A 239 -88.60 5.80 -11.71
CA THR A 239 -89.70 5.82 -10.73
C THR A 239 -90.76 6.86 -11.08
N GLU A 240 -90.37 8.09 -11.42
CA GLU A 240 -91.30 9.15 -11.83
C GLU A 240 -92.09 8.77 -13.09
N LYS A 241 -91.44 8.14 -14.08
CA LYS A 241 -92.11 7.65 -15.29
C LYS A 241 -93.10 6.52 -14.96
N ALA A 242 -92.74 5.61 -14.05
CA ALA A 242 -93.66 4.56 -13.59
C ALA A 242 -94.88 5.16 -12.88
N SER A 243 -94.70 6.12 -11.97
CA SER A 243 -95.81 6.82 -11.29
C SER A 243 -96.70 7.56 -12.29
N SER A 244 -96.11 8.24 -13.27
CA SER A 244 -96.86 8.93 -14.33
C SER A 244 -97.69 7.95 -15.18
N ALA A 245 -97.13 6.78 -15.49
CA ALA A 245 -97.83 5.72 -16.21
C ALA A 245 -98.99 5.13 -15.39
N SER A 246 -98.80 4.90 -14.09
CA SER A 246 -99.86 4.46 -13.17
C SER A 246 -101.01 5.47 -13.11
N GLN A 247 -100.72 6.76 -12.91
CA GLN A 247 -101.75 7.81 -12.91
C GLN A 247 -102.49 7.89 -14.25
N SER A 248 -101.78 7.72 -15.36
CA SER A 248 -102.39 7.68 -16.69
C SER A 248 -103.32 6.46 -16.85
N ALA A 249 -102.94 5.30 -16.31
CA ALA A 249 -103.78 4.10 -16.29
C ALA A 249 -105.02 4.28 -15.41
N ASP A 250 -104.89 4.85 -14.22
CA ASP A 250 -106.01 5.17 -13.32
C ASP A 250 -107.00 6.13 -14.00
N THR A 251 -106.47 7.18 -14.65
CA THR A 251 -107.29 8.13 -15.42
C THR A 251 -108.04 7.42 -16.55
N ALA A 252 -107.37 6.50 -17.27
CA ALA A 252 -108.01 5.74 -18.34
C ALA A 252 -109.12 4.81 -17.81
N ALA A 253 -108.91 4.17 -16.66
CA ALA A 253 -109.91 3.34 -16.00
C ALA A 253 -111.13 4.16 -15.57
N GLU A 254 -110.92 5.32 -14.93
CA GLU A 254 -112.01 6.23 -14.55
C GLU A 254 -112.83 6.69 -15.77
N LYS A 255 -112.17 7.01 -16.88
CA LYS A 255 -112.87 7.35 -18.14
C LYS A 255 -113.68 6.17 -18.69
N ALA A 256 -113.20 4.93 -18.56
CA ALA A 256 -113.92 3.74 -18.97
C ALA A 256 -115.16 3.50 -18.08
N ASP A 257 -115.04 3.70 -16.76
CA ASP A 257 -116.16 3.59 -15.82
C ASP A 257 -117.23 4.66 -16.09
N ILE A 258 -116.83 5.92 -16.32
CA ILE A 258 -117.73 7.00 -16.71
C ILE A 258 -118.45 6.66 -18.01
N ALA A 259 -117.73 6.14 -19.01
CA ALA A 259 -118.34 5.73 -20.28
C ALA A 259 -119.37 4.61 -20.08
N THR A 260 -119.08 3.65 -19.21
CA THR A 260 -119.99 2.54 -18.85
C THR A 260 -121.23 3.05 -18.13
N GLN A 261 -121.08 3.93 -17.15
CA GLN A 261 -122.20 4.57 -16.45
C GLN A 261 -123.06 5.40 -17.40
N LYS A 262 -122.44 6.17 -18.31
CA LYS A 262 -123.15 6.93 -19.33
C LYS A 262 -123.91 6.03 -20.29
N ALA A 263 -123.34 4.91 -20.70
CA ALA A 263 -124.05 3.92 -21.51
C ALA A 263 -125.27 3.37 -20.76
N ALA A 264 -125.13 3.02 -19.47
CA ALA A 264 -126.25 2.57 -18.64
C ALA A 264 -127.35 3.64 -18.45
N GLU A 265 -126.98 4.91 -18.23
CA GLU A 265 -127.94 6.03 -18.18
C GLU A 265 -128.69 6.19 -19.51
N ILE A 266 -128.00 6.05 -20.64
CA ILE A 266 -128.60 6.12 -21.98
C ILE A 266 -129.59 4.97 -22.18
N ILE A 267 -129.21 3.74 -21.79
CA ILE A 267 -130.09 2.56 -21.86
C ILE A 267 -131.35 2.79 -21.00
N GLY A 268 -131.20 3.20 -19.73
CA GLY A 268 -132.35 3.43 -18.85
C GLY A 268 -133.26 4.58 -19.32
N LYS A 269 -132.71 5.63 -19.95
CA LYS A 269 -133.51 6.67 -20.61
C LYS A 269 -134.24 6.14 -21.84
N ALA A 270 -133.62 5.27 -22.62
CA ALA A 270 -134.26 4.63 -23.76
C ALA A 270 -135.43 3.73 -23.29
N GLU A 271 -135.22 2.92 -22.25
CA GLU A 271 -136.27 2.10 -21.62
C GLU A 271 -137.42 2.96 -21.09
N SER A 272 -137.11 4.05 -20.37
CA SER A 272 -138.14 4.98 -19.86
C SER A 272 -138.93 5.67 -20.99
N ALA A 273 -138.25 6.00 -22.09
CA ALA A 273 -138.89 6.58 -23.28
C ALA A 273 -139.79 5.55 -23.97
N GLU A 274 -139.36 4.28 -24.04
CA GLU A 274 -140.15 3.16 -24.56
C GLU A 274 -141.39 2.90 -23.68
N GLU A 275 -141.26 2.86 -22.36
CA GLU A 275 -142.38 2.76 -21.44
C GLU A 275 -143.34 3.94 -21.58
N SER A 276 -142.82 5.17 -21.70
CA SER A 276 -143.64 6.37 -21.88
C SER A 276 -144.39 6.35 -23.22
N ALA A 277 -143.73 5.91 -24.30
CA ALA A 277 -144.37 5.73 -25.60
C ALA A 277 -145.47 4.65 -25.55
N THR A 278 -145.20 3.52 -24.88
CA THR A 278 -146.18 2.45 -24.65
C THR A 278 -147.38 2.95 -23.85
N LYS A 279 -147.14 3.73 -22.80
CA LYS A 279 -148.21 4.32 -21.97
C LYS A 279 -149.00 5.37 -22.73
N ALA A 280 -148.37 6.20 -23.56
CA ALA A 280 -149.07 7.13 -24.44
C ALA A 280 -149.95 6.40 -25.47
N GLN A 281 -149.47 5.27 -26.00
CA GLN A 281 -150.25 4.41 -26.90
C GLN A 281 -151.46 3.78 -26.19
N SER A 282 -151.31 3.32 -24.95
CA SER A 282 -152.42 2.84 -24.09
C SER A 282 -153.56 3.85 -23.99
N TYR A 283 -153.25 5.13 -23.74
CA TYR A 283 -154.25 6.19 -23.64
C TYR A 283 -154.93 6.54 -24.98
N ALA A 284 -154.26 6.31 -26.11
CA ALA A 284 -154.76 6.70 -27.43
C ALA A 284 -155.64 5.63 -28.10
N VAL A 285 -155.25 4.35 -28.01
CA VAL A 285 -155.87 3.26 -28.79
C VAL A 285 -156.17 1.98 -28.01
N GLY A 286 -155.67 1.83 -26.76
CA GLY A 286 -155.79 0.58 -25.98
C GLY A 286 -154.87 -0.56 -26.46
N GLY A 287 -154.96 -1.74 -25.83
CA GLY A 287 -154.29 -2.98 -26.28
C GLY A 287 -152.79 -3.13 -26.01
N THR A 288 -152.22 -2.39 -25.06
CA THR A 288 -150.79 -2.42 -24.68
C THR A 288 -150.49 -3.23 -23.40
N GLY A 289 -151.50 -3.55 -22.59
CA GLY A 289 -151.39 -4.23 -21.31
C GLY A 289 -150.79 -3.40 -20.16
N SER A 290 -150.66 -2.07 -20.31
CA SER A 290 -149.86 -1.23 -19.39
C SER A 290 -150.66 -0.47 -18.34
N ARG A 291 -152.00 -0.40 -18.46
CA ARG A 291 -152.89 0.28 -17.51
C ARG A 291 -154.18 -0.50 -17.30
N GLU A 292 -154.60 -0.59 -16.05
CA GLU A 292 -155.88 -1.20 -15.68
C GLU A 292 -157.05 -0.39 -16.27
N GLY A 293 -157.90 -1.04 -17.07
CA GLY A 293 -159.05 -0.43 -17.75
C GLY A 293 -158.77 0.27 -19.07
N GLU A 294 -157.63 0.03 -19.74
CA GLU A 294 -157.29 0.67 -21.02
C GLU A 294 -158.22 0.29 -22.19
N ASP A 295 -158.74 -0.93 -22.20
CA ASP A 295 -159.61 -1.43 -23.30
C ASP A 295 -161.08 -1.06 -23.10
N SER A 296 -161.38 -0.27 -22.07
CA SER A 296 -162.71 0.30 -21.87
C SER A 296 -162.88 1.50 -22.80
N ASP A 297 -163.58 1.31 -23.91
CA ASP A 297 -163.94 2.34 -24.90
C ASP A 297 -164.77 3.46 -24.25
N ASN A 298 -164.05 4.38 -23.61
CA ASN A 298 -164.54 5.55 -22.92
C ASN A 298 -165.29 6.48 -23.89
N ALA A 299 -164.96 6.49 -25.18
CA ALA A 299 -165.72 7.21 -26.20
C ALA A 299 -167.13 6.60 -26.38
N LYS A 300 -167.25 5.27 -26.39
CA LYS A 300 -168.54 4.57 -26.44
C LYS A 300 -169.38 4.78 -25.18
N TYR A 301 -168.76 4.79 -24.00
CA TYR A 301 -169.47 5.04 -22.73
C TYR A 301 -170.11 6.44 -22.69
N TYR A 302 -169.37 7.49 -23.04
CA TYR A 302 -169.94 8.86 -23.10
C TYR A 302 -170.96 9.02 -24.24
N TYR A 303 -170.75 8.36 -25.37
CA TYR A 303 -171.73 8.33 -26.45
C TYR A 303 -173.08 7.72 -26.03
N GLN A 304 -173.06 6.60 -25.29
CA GLN A 304 -174.27 5.95 -24.79
C GLN A 304 -175.03 6.83 -23.78
N GLN A 305 -174.31 7.54 -22.89
CA GLN A 305 -174.92 8.46 -21.92
C GLN A 305 -175.58 9.67 -22.61
N ALA A 306 -174.95 10.22 -23.66
CA ALA A 306 -175.56 11.28 -24.47
C ALA A 306 -176.78 10.79 -25.28
N LYS A 307 -176.74 9.54 -25.75
CA LYS A 307 -177.85 8.91 -26.48
C LYS A 307 -179.08 8.71 -25.59
N ASP A 308 -178.90 8.18 -24.37
CA ASP A 308 -179.97 7.91 -23.41
C ASP A 308 -180.69 9.19 -22.94
N VAL A 309 -179.97 10.30 -22.80
CA VAL A 309 -180.57 11.62 -22.50
C VAL A 309 -181.43 12.13 -23.66
N SER A 310 -181.09 11.81 -24.91
CA SER A 310 -181.85 12.27 -26.07
C SER A 310 -183.17 11.49 -26.29
N GLU A 311 -183.23 10.21 -25.93
CA GLU A 311 -184.40 9.36 -26.18
C GLU A 311 -185.49 9.45 -25.09
N GLY A 312 -185.18 10.04 -23.91
CA GLY A 312 -186.12 10.23 -22.80
C GLY A 312 -187.10 11.43 -22.90
N LEU A 313 -186.99 12.28 -23.93
CA LEU A 313 -187.71 13.57 -24.05
C LEU A 313 -188.90 13.55 -25.04
N LYS A 314 -189.66 12.45 -25.10
CA LYS A 314 -190.85 12.33 -25.97
C LYS A 314 -192.13 12.76 -25.24
N GLY A 315 -192.54 14.02 -25.37
CA GLY A 315 -193.95 14.42 -25.28
C GLY A 315 -194.48 15.17 -24.05
N GLY A 316 -193.76 16.16 -23.48
CA GLY A 316 -194.39 17.10 -22.56
C GLY A 316 -193.44 18.10 -21.88
N LEU A 317 -193.87 19.38 -21.85
CA LEU A 317 -193.31 20.59 -21.21
C LEU A 317 -192.36 21.44 -22.08
N GLN A 318 -192.44 22.76 -22.14
CA GLN A 318 -193.55 23.75 -22.09
C GLN A 318 -192.89 25.10 -22.43
N PRO A 319 -193.39 25.90 -23.38
CA PRO A 319 -192.79 27.18 -23.74
C PRO A 319 -193.13 28.26 -22.71
N HIS A 320 -192.11 28.77 -22.02
CA HIS A 320 -192.13 30.00 -21.24
C HIS A 320 -191.12 30.98 -21.82
N GLY A 321 -191.63 32.07 -22.41
CA GLY A 321 -190.87 33.12 -23.10
C GLY A 321 -189.85 33.84 -22.22
N THR A 322 -189.03 34.70 -22.80
CA THR A 322 -189.48 36.08 -23.07
C THR A 322 -188.69 36.72 -24.21
N VAL A 323 -189.14 36.54 -25.46
CA VAL A 323 -189.37 37.62 -26.46
C VAL A 323 -189.82 37.00 -27.80
N ALA A 324 -190.84 37.59 -28.43
CA ALA A 324 -191.32 37.24 -29.77
C ALA A 324 -191.39 38.47 -30.70
N PHE A 325 -191.38 38.17 -31.98
CA PHE A 325 -190.97 38.91 -33.18
C PHE A 325 -191.66 40.26 -33.53
N ALA A 326 -192.36 40.93 -32.61
CA ALA A 326 -193.10 42.17 -32.88
C ALA A 326 -192.65 43.42 -32.09
N ASP A 327 -191.76 43.28 -31.09
CA ASP A 327 -191.22 44.38 -30.27
C ASP A 327 -189.71 44.61 -30.49
N LEU A 328 -189.32 44.55 -31.77
CA LEU A 328 -188.12 45.21 -32.29
C LEU A 328 -188.22 46.73 -32.06
N PRO A 329 -187.17 47.43 -31.59
CA PRO A 329 -186.93 48.79 -32.05
C PRO A 329 -186.77 48.71 -33.57
N ALA A 330 -187.72 49.34 -34.27
CA ALA A 330 -187.82 49.41 -35.73
C ALA A 330 -186.46 49.69 -36.40
N LEU A 331 -186.11 49.05 -37.50
CA LEU A 331 -186.76 48.03 -38.33
C LEU A 331 -185.64 47.30 -39.07
#